data_AF-A0A2E8QWX2-F1
#
_entry.id   AF-A0A2E8QWX2-F1
#
_cell.length_a   1.000
_cell.length_b   1.000
_cell.length_c   1.000
_cell.angle_alpha   90.00
_cell.angle_beta   90.00
_cell.angle_gamma   90.00
#
_symmetry.space_group_name_H-M   'P 1'
#
loop_
_entity.id
_entity.type
_entity.pdbx_description
1 polymer ?
#
loop_
_entity_poly.entity_id
_entity_poly.type
_entity_poly.pdbx_seq_one_letter_code
_entity_poly.pdbx_strand_id
1 'polypeptide(L)'
;MPAKRSSNRFRDGETALYTGLRVAHAGLGNVTSSVLFACTWNAVRSPMAEGITKSLVGATLFVDSAGVRKGQADPFTALVLEEIGIDISSHRPKTFEELQDESFDLVISLSPEAQHKAVEMTRTSDCVVEFWHTMDPSIVDGSRDQRLVAYRSIRDQLREKLSAHFAAGRPPVV
;
A
#
# COMPACT_ATOMS: atom_id res chain seq x y z
N MET A 1 -7.07 30.96 64.49
CA MET A 1 -5.71 31.54 64.45
C MET A 1 -4.84 30.66 63.53
N PRO A 2 -4.10 31.25 62.56
CA PRO A 2 -3.63 30.57 61.34
C PRO A 2 -2.08 30.51 61.20
N ALA A 3 -1.56 29.70 60.26
CA ALA A 3 -0.30 29.91 59.51
C ALA A 3 -0.07 28.73 58.53
N LYS A 4 0.53 28.83 57.33
CA LYS A 4 0.94 29.91 56.42
C LYS A 4 1.27 29.26 55.05
N ARG A 5 0.84 29.95 53.97
CA ARG A 5 1.37 30.10 52.58
C ARG A 5 2.52 29.22 52.06
N SER A 6 2.35 28.74 50.81
CA SER A 6 3.13 29.18 49.60
C SER A 6 2.67 28.39 48.35
N SER A 7 1.91 29.01 47.45
CA SER A 7 2.28 29.32 46.05
C SER A 7 2.85 28.18 45.20
N ASN A 8 2.09 27.71 44.21
CA ASN A 8 2.60 27.73 42.84
C ASN A 8 1.47 27.78 41.80
N ARG A 9 1.68 28.61 40.77
CA ARG A 9 0.90 28.73 39.54
C ARG A 9 1.38 27.66 38.55
N PHE A 10 0.45 26.98 37.90
CA PHE A 10 0.57 26.31 36.60
C PHE A 10 -0.85 26.48 35.98
N ARG A 11 -1.14 27.27 34.92
CA ARG A 11 -0.61 27.27 33.53
C ARG A 11 -0.53 25.83 32.99
N ASP A 12 -1.14 25.39 31.92
CA ASP A 12 -1.88 25.91 30.75
C ASP A 12 -2.78 24.71 30.32
N GLY A 13 -3.83 24.74 29.49
CA GLY A 13 -4.00 25.50 28.26
C GLY A 13 -3.25 24.86 27.09
N GLU A 14 -3.50 23.60 26.70
CA GLU A 14 -2.93 22.96 25.49
C GLU A 14 -3.68 21.63 25.18
N THR A 15 -4.05 21.24 23.96
CA THR A 15 -3.80 21.82 22.63
C THR A 15 -4.90 21.31 21.69
N ALA A 16 -5.46 22.23 20.92
CA ALA A 16 -6.06 21.94 19.62
C ALA A 16 -4.99 21.37 18.65
N LEU A 17 -5.35 21.25 17.37
CA LEU A 17 -4.46 21.08 16.21
C LEU A 17 -4.30 19.64 15.68
N TYR A 18 -5.41 19.07 15.20
CA TYR A 18 -5.38 18.34 13.92
C TYR A 18 -5.79 19.30 12.78
N THR A 19 -5.03 20.38 12.65
CA THR A 19 -5.15 21.30 11.52
C THR A 19 -3.74 21.71 11.14
N GLY A 20 -3.26 21.17 10.03
CA GLY A 20 -1.99 21.60 9.42
C GLY A 20 -0.87 20.59 9.49
N LEU A 21 -0.99 19.47 8.78
CA LEU A 21 0.18 18.88 8.14
C LEU A 21 0.07 19.11 6.63
N ARG A 22 0.17 20.38 6.21
CA ARG A 22 0.67 20.68 4.86
C ARG A 22 2.17 20.44 4.95
N VAL A 23 2.61 19.26 4.53
CA VAL A 23 4.03 18.99 4.34
C VAL A 23 4.52 19.98 3.28
N ALA A 24 5.34 20.93 3.71
CA ALA A 24 6.00 21.86 2.83
C ALA A 24 7.09 21.10 2.06
N HIS A 25 6.76 20.61 0.86
CA HIS A 25 7.79 20.18 -0.09
C HIS A 25 8.16 21.35 -1.00
N ALA A 26 8.99 22.23 -0.47
CA ALA A 26 9.74 23.17 -1.28
C ALA A 26 10.89 22.42 -1.99
N GLY A 27 10.76 22.21 -3.30
CA GLY A 27 11.90 22.21 -4.22
C GLY A 27 12.77 20.95 -4.39
N LEU A 28 12.23 19.74 -4.27
CA LEU A 28 12.92 18.50 -4.66
C LEU A 28 11.97 17.61 -5.48
N GLY A 29 12.47 16.97 -6.54
CA GLY A 29 11.69 16.17 -7.50
C GLY A 29 10.74 15.17 -6.85
N ASN A 30 9.58 14.95 -7.49
CA ASN A 30 8.40 14.25 -6.97
C ASN A 30 8.74 13.05 -6.07
N VAL A 31 8.67 13.24 -4.74
CA VAL A 31 8.85 12.17 -3.76
C VAL A 31 7.51 11.46 -3.66
N THR A 32 7.44 10.23 -4.19
CA THR A 32 6.24 9.39 -4.07
C THR A 32 5.89 9.24 -2.59
N SER A 33 4.76 9.81 -2.19
CA SER A 33 4.23 9.82 -0.83
C SER A 33 3.03 8.87 -0.69
N SER A 34 2.39 8.51 -1.80
CA SER A 34 1.30 7.54 -1.86
C SER A 34 1.43 6.56 -3.03
N VAL A 35 1.25 5.26 -2.76
CA VAL A 35 1.27 4.17 -3.74
C VAL A 35 0.02 3.31 -3.65
N LEU A 36 -0.60 3.05 -4.80
CA LEU A 36 -1.72 2.13 -4.94
C LEU A 36 -1.32 0.90 -5.75
N PHE A 37 -1.49 -0.30 -5.18
CA PHE A 37 -1.37 -1.55 -5.93
C PHE A 37 -2.71 -2.01 -6.48
N ALA A 38 -2.80 -2.20 -7.79
CA ALA A 38 -4.04 -2.59 -8.44
C ALA A 38 -3.95 -3.97 -9.11
N CYS A 39 -4.94 -4.82 -8.90
CA CYS A 39 -5.10 -6.05 -9.70
C CYS A 39 -6.58 -6.29 -10.04
N THR A 40 -6.92 -7.43 -10.63
CA THR A 40 -8.32 -7.66 -11.04
C THR A 40 -9.28 -7.75 -9.84
N TRP A 41 -8.93 -8.52 -8.80
CA TRP A 41 -9.87 -8.86 -7.71
C TRP A 41 -9.49 -8.35 -6.31
N ASN A 42 -8.33 -7.72 -6.15
CA ASN A 42 -7.76 -7.37 -4.84
C ASN A 42 -7.68 -8.54 -3.83
N ALA A 43 -7.45 -9.75 -4.35
CA ALA A 43 -7.45 -10.98 -3.56
C ALA A 43 -6.03 -11.51 -3.28
N VAL A 44 -5.15 -11.44 -4.27
CA VAL A 44 -3.83 -12.12 -4.24
C VAL A 44 -2.68 -11.14 -4.48
N ARG A 45 -2.47 -10.74 -5.73
CA ARG A 45 -1.28 -9.98 -6.16
C ARG A 45 -1.18 -8.61 -5.50
N SER A 46 -2.25 -7.82 -5.53
CA SER A 46 -2.22 -6.47 -4.96
C SER A 46 -2.14 -6.42 -3.43
N PRO A 47 -2.88 -7.23 -2.64
CA PRO A 47 -2.66 -7.25 -1.19
C PRO A 47 -1.30 -7.82 -0.78
N MET A 48 -0.76 -8.77 -1.56
CA MET A 48 0.60 -9.25 -1.36
C MET A 48 1.64 -8.15 -1.56
N ALA A 49 1.50 -7.36 -2.63
CA ALA A 49 2.38 -6.23 -2.89
C ALA A 49 2.25 -5.12 -1.83
N GLU A 50 1.02 -4.84 -1.36
CA GLU A 50 0.76 -3.89 -0.28
C GLU A 50 1.46 -4.30 1.02
N GLY A 51 1.24 -5.54 1.47
CA GLY A 51 1.83 -6.06 2.70
C GLY A 51 3.36 -6.06 2.66
N ILE A 52 3.94 -6.50 1.54
CA ILE A 52 5.39 -6.47 1.33
C ILE A 52 5.92 -5.03 1.37
N THR A 53 5.30 -4.11 0.63
CA THR A 53 5.76 -2.72 0.59
C THR A 53 5.69 -2.07 1.97
N LYS A 54 4.59 -2.25 2.71
CA LYS A 54 4.46 -1.77 4.10
C LYS A 54 5.57 -2.28 5.00
N SER A 55 5.97 -3.55 4.84
CA SER A 55 7.09 -4.12 5.61
C SER A 55 8.46 -3.53 5.23
N LEU A 56 8.64 -3.07 3.99
CA LEU A 56 9.90 -2.51 3.49
C LEU A 56 10.07 -1.02 3.85
N VAL A 57 9.01 -0.22 3.70
CA VAL A 57 9.09 1.26 3.82
C VAL A 57 8.53 1.79 5.14
N GLY A 58 7.82 0.96 5.92
CA GLY A 58 7.20 1.37 7.17
C GLY A 58 6.15 2.48 6.98
N ALA A 59 6.15 3.47 7.89
CA ALA A 59 5.17 4.57 7.91
C ALA A 59 5.56 5.78 7.04
N THR A 60 6.60 5.66 6.21
CA THR A 60 7.10 6.77 5.38
C THR A 60 6.28 7.00 4.12
N LEU A 61 5.50 5.99 3.70
CA LEU A 61 4.74 5.97 2.46
C LEU A 61 3.31 5.51 2.76
N PHE A 62 2.32 6.21 2.24
CA PHE A 62 0.95 5.71 2.24
C PHE A 62 0.82 4.60 1.20
N VAL A 63 0.47 3.39 1.63
CA VAL A 63 0.35 2.23 0.73
C VAL A 63 -1.04 1.65 0.85
N ASP A 64 -1.70 1.48 -0.29
CA ASP A 64 -3.01 0.87 -0.38
C ASP A 64 -3.11 -0.12 -1.54
N SER A 65 -4.18 -0.92 -1.58
CA SER A 65 -4.47 -1.80 -2.71
C SER A 65 -5.94 -1.80 -3.12
N ALA A 66 -6.18 -2.02 -4.42
CA ALA A 66 -7.51 -2.07 -5.00
C ALA A 66 -7.65 -3.14 -6.09
N GLY A 67 -8.91 -3.41 -6.41
CA GLY A 67 -9.35 -4.33 -7.43
C GLY A 67 -10.18 -3.60 -8.47
N VAL A 68 -10.10 -4.01 -9.73
CA VAL A 68 -11.12 -3.60 -10.72
C VAL A 68 -12.50 -4.12 -10.29
N ARG A 69 -12.52 -5.28 -9.66
CA ARG A 69 -13.69 -5.95 -9.12
C ARG A 69 -13.42 -6.38 -7.70
N LYS A 70 -14.51 -6.49 -6.91
CA LYS A 70 -14.42 -6.96 -5.54
C LYS A 70 -14.24 -8.46 -5.50
N GLY A 71 -13.09 -8.92 -5.02
CA GLY A 71 -12.81 -10.34 -4.78
C GLY A 71 -13.12 -10.78 -3.36
N GLN A 72 -12.66 -11.97 -3.01
CA GLN A 72 -12.63 -12.48 -1.64
C GLN A 72 -11.19 -12.58 -1.17
N ALA A 73 -10.96 -12.38 0.14
CA ALA A 73 -9.62 -12.49 0.71
C ALA A 73 -9.12 -13.92 0.50
N ASP A 74 -7.94 -14.06 -0.11
CA ASP A 74 -7.39 -15.36 -0.44
C ASP A 74 -6.56 -15.92 0.74
N PRO A 75 -6.92 -17.08 1.31
CA PRO A 75 -6.19 -17.64 2.45
C PRO A 75 -4.74 -18.03 2.14
N PHE A 76 -4.43 -18.42 0.89
CA PHE A 76 -3.04 -18.76 0.53
C PHE A 76 -2.16 -17.52 0.56
N THR A 77 -2.70 -16.37 0.17
CA THR A 77 -2.00 -15.08 0.23
C THR A 77 -1.62 -14.74 1.67
N ALA A 78 -2.56 -14.87 2.62
CA ALA A 78 -2.26 -14.66 4.04
C ALA A 78 -1.21 -15.64 4.55
N LEU A 79 -1.35 -16.93 4.23
CA LEU A 79 -0.41 -17.98 4.65
C LEU A 79 1.02 -17.71 4.16
N VAL A 80 1.23 -17.40 2.88
CA VAL A 80 2.59 -17.20 2.36
C VAL A 80 3.23 -15.90 2.83
N LEU A 81 2.45 -14.89 3.20
CA LEU A 81 2.97 -13.66 3.80
C LEU A 81 3.31 -13.86 5.27
N GLU A 82 2.52 -14.64 6.01
CA GLU A 82 2.81 -15.01 7.39
C GLU A 82 4.15 -15.77 7.50
N GLU A 83 4.50 -16.61 6.52
CA GLU A 83 5.81 -17.28 6.43
C GLU A 83 7.01 -16.31 6.46
N ILE A 84 6.82 -15.06 6.03
CA ILE A 84 7.86 -14.01 6.05
C ILE A 84 7.58 -12.93 7.12
N GLY A 85 6.65 -13.19 8.05
CA GLY A 85 6.33 -12.31 9.18
C GLY A 85 5.40 -11.14 8.83
N ILE A 86 4.67 -11.21 7.71
CA ILE A 86 3.74 -10.16 7.28
C ILE A 86 2.31 -10.63 7.51
N ASP A 87 1.59 -9.96 8.41
CA ASP A 87 0.18 -10.23 8.67
C ASP A 87 -0.73 -9.35 7.80
N ILE A 88 -1.62 -10.00 7.03
CA ILE A 88 -2.67 -9.35 6.24
C ILE A 88 -4.07 -9.88 6.58
N SER A 89 -4.26 -10.49 7.75
CA SER A 89 -5.55 -11.07 8.20
C SER A 89 -6.68 -10.04 8.25
N SER A 90 -6.35 -8.77 8.47
CA SER A 90 -7.28 -7.64 8.44
C SER A 90 -7.60 -7.15 7.02
N HIS A 91 -6.93 -7.65 5.98
CA HIS A 91 -7.17 -7.25 4.60
C HIS A 91 -8.61 -7.50 4.19
N ARG A 92 -9.22 -6.52 3.54
CA ARG A 92 -10.56 -6.62 2.97
C ARG A 92 -10.48 -6.18 1.52
N PRO A 93 -10.72 -7.10 0.56
CA PRO A 93 -10.75 -6.73 -0.84
C PRO A 93 -11.72 -5.59 -1.09
N LYS A 94 -11.24 -4.58 -1.80
CA LYS A 94 -12.01 -3.39 -2.15
C LYS A 94 -11.79 -3.00 -3.61
N THR A 95 -12.76 -2.30 -4.18
CA THR A 95 -12.63 -1.76 -5.54
C THR A 95 -12.01 -0.37 -5.55
N PHE A 96 -11.65 0.11 -6.74
CA PHE A 96 -11.21 1.48 -6.93
C PHE A 96 -12.24 2.51 -6.42
N GLU A 97 -13.54 2.24 -6.59
CA GLU A 97 -14.63 3.12 -6.14
C GLU A 97 -14.84 3.11 -4.61
N GLU A 98 -14.28 2.13 -3.91
CA GLU A 98 -14.36 2.01 -2.45
C GLU A 98 -13.14 2.66 -1.76
N LEU A 99 -12.18 3.17 -2.54
CA LEU A 99 -11.04 3.91 -2.01
C LEU A 99 -11.52 5.22 -1.38
N GLN A 100 -11.02 5.49 -0.17
CA GLN A 100 -11.34 6.72 0.56
C GLN A 100 -10.51 7.92 0.07
N ASP A 101 -9.37 7.63 -0.57
CA ASP A 101 -8.47 8.60 -1.15
C ASP A 101 -8.24 8.22 -2.61
N GLU A 102 -8.32 9.19 -3.51
CA GLU A 102 -8.11 9.02 -4.94
C GLU A 102 -6.78 9.66 -5.39
N SER A 103 -6.07 10.33 -4.48
CA SER A 103 -4.84 11.06 -4.76
C SER A 103 -3.59 10.21 -4.49
N PHE A 104 -3.31 9.31 -5.45
CA PHE A 104 -2.07 8.54 -5.46
C PHE A 104 -1.02 9.20 -6.35
N ASP A 105 0.24 9.23 -5.89
CA ASP A 105 1.36 9.68 -6.72
C ASP A 105 1.78 8.60 -7.73
N LEU A 106 1.60 7.33 -7.35
CA LEU A 106 1.97 6.17 -8.15
C LEU A 106 0.92 5.06 -8.03
N VAL A 107 0.46 4.55 -9.17
CA VAL A 107 -0.37 3.35 -9.26
C VAL A 107 0.43 2.25 -9.95
N ILE A 108 0.65 1.12 -9.27
CA ILE A 108 1.29 -0.06 -9.85
C ILE A 108 0.20 -1.08 -10.17
N SER A 109 -0.04 -1.31 -11.46
CA SER A 109 -1.00 -2.31 -11.92
C SER A 109 -0.33 -3.67 -12.17
N LEU A 110 -0.96 -4.72 -11.65
CA LEU A 110 -0.43 -6.09 -11.65
C LEU A 110 -1.19 -7.01 -12.64
N SER A 111 -2.23 -6.49 -13.30
CA SER A 111 -3.00 -7.18 -14.34
C SER A 111 -3.36 -6.23 -15.49
N PRO A 112 -3.52 -6.73 -16.73
CA PRO A 112 -3.92 -5.89 -17.86
C PRO A 112 -5.25 -5.16 -17.63
N GLU A 113 -6.23 -5.82 -17.00
CA GLU A 113 -7.52 -5.20 -16.67
C GLU A 113 -7.34 -4.04 -15.68
N ALA A 114 -6.49 -4.21 -14.66
CA ALA A 114 -6.18 -3.16 -13.71
C ALA A 114 -5.43 -1.99 -14.36
N GLN A 115 -4.55 -2.26 -15.34
CA GLN A 115 -3.86 -1.21 -16.09
C GLN A 115 -4.85 -0.33 -16.85
N HIS A 116 -5.81 -0.92 -17.56
CA HIS A 116 -6.82 -0.15 -18.28
C HIS A 116 -7.63 0.75 -17.35
N LYS A 117 -8.10 0.21 -16.22
CA LYS A 117 -8.85 0.97 -15.22
C LYS A 117 -8.02 2.07 -14.58
N ALA A 118 -6.77 1.80 -14.21
CA ALA A 118 -5.85 2.78 -13.64
C ALA A 118 -5.62 3.95 -14.60
N VAL A 119 -5.28 3.66 -15.86
CA VAL A 119 -5.09 4.69 -16.89
C VAL A 119 -6.34 5.53 -17.12
N GLU A 120 -7.53 4.94 -17.03
CA GLU A 120 -8.79 5.68 -17.15
C GLU A 120 -9.02 6.62 -15.97
N MET A 121 -8.73 6.19 -14.75
CA MET A 121 -8.91 6.99 -13.53
C MET A 121 -7.89 8.12 -13.41
N THR A 122 -6.66 7.91 -13.87
CA THR A 122 -5.57 8.88 -13.71
C THR A 122 -5.45 9.85 -14.88
N ARG A 123 -6.37 9.84 -15.87
CA ARG A 123 -6.31 10.72 -17.05
C ARG A 123 -6.23 12.21 -16.73
N THR A 124 -6.77 12.61 -15.59
CA THR A 124 -6.89 14.01 -15.16
C THR A 124 -6.04 14.33 -13.94
N SER A 125 -5.17 13.41 -13.51
CA SER A 125 -4.36 13.52 -12.31
C SER A 125 -2.87 13.40 -12.66
N ASP A 126 -1.99 14.08 -11.91
CA ASP A 126 -0.52 13.97 -12.08
C ASP A 126 0.05 12.62 -11.54
N CYS A 127 -0.76 11.57 -11.55
CA CYS A 127 -0.42 10.24 -11.04
C CYS A 127 0.38 9.45 -12.08
N VAL A 128 1.51 8.90 -11.66
CA VAL A 128 2.28 7.96 -12.50
C VAL A 128 1.60 6.59 -12.47
N VAL A 129 1.51 5.91 -13.62
CA VAL A 129 0.98 4.56 -13.71
C VAL A 129 2.04 3.62 -14.27
N GLU A 130 2.43 2.62 -13.49
CA GLU A 130 3.34 1.56 -13.90
C GLU A 130 2.59 0.24 -14.11
N PHE A 131 2.94 -0.50 -15.16
CA PHE A 131 2.42 -1.84 -15.39
C PHE A 131 3.47 -2.90 -15.12
N TRP A 132 3.20 -3.75 -14.12
CA TRP A 132 4.05 -4.87 -13.77
C TRP A 132 3.30 -6.17 -14.07
N HIS A 133 3.55 -6.71 -15.26
CA HIS A 133 2.98 -7.99 -15.64
C HIS A 133 3.33 -9.05 -14.59
N THR A 134 2.31 -9.52 -13.88
CA THR A 134 2.45 -10.47 -12.77
C THR A 134 1.48 -11.62 -13.01
N MET A 135 2.02 -12.82 -13.17
CA MET A 135 1.24 -14.03 -13.36
C MET A 135 0.30 -14.23 -12.17
N ASP A 136 -0.94 -14.64 -12.44
CA ASP A 136 -1.90 -14.92 -11.39
C ASP A 136 -1.67 -16.33 -10.85
N PRO A 137 -1.22 -16.52 -9.59
CA PRO A 137 -0.96 -17.85 -9.07
C PRO A 137 -2.27 -18.61 -8.78
N SER A 138 -3.44 -17.95 -8.81
CA SER A 138 -4.73 -18.62 -8.60
C SER A 138 -5.15 -19.52 -9.76
N ILE A 139 -4.56 -19.36 -10.95
CA ILE A 139 -4.84 -20.19 -12.14
C ILE A 139 -4.06 -21.50 -12.14
N VAL A 140 -3.11 -21.67 -11.21
CA VAL A 140 -2.31 -22.88 -11.10
C VAL A 140 -3.19 -23.97 -10.50
N ASP A 141 -3.48 -24.98 -11.32
CA ASP A 141 -4.15 -26.20 -10.88
C ASP A 141 -3.17 -27.15 -10.19
N GLY A 142 -3.69 -27.96 -9.26
CA GLY A 142 -2.91 -29.00 -8.59
C GLY A 142 -3.23 -29.16 -7.11
N SER A 143 -2.36 -29.91 -6.43
CA SER A 143 -2.44 -30.09 -4.98
C SER A 143 -2.25 -28.77 -4.24
N ARG A 144 -2.65 -28.75 -2.97
CA ARG A 144 -2.44 -27.60 -2.08
C ARG A 144 -0.97 -27.15 -2.08
N ASP A 145 -0.03 -28.09 -2.05
CA ASP A 145 1.40 -27.78 -2.01
C ASP A 145 1.90 -27.18 -3.34
N GLN A 146 1.42 -27.69 -4.48
CA GLN A 146 1.75 -27.13 -5.80
C GLN A 146 1.26 -25.68 -5.92
N ARG A 147 0.05 -25.40 -5.42
CA ARG A 147 -0.50 -24.04 -5.38
C ARG A 147 0.33 -23.15 -4.47
N LEU A 148 0.68 -23.60 -3.26
CA LEU A 148 1.53 -22.84 -2.34
C LEU A 148 2.90 -22.49 -2.95
N VAL A 149 3.50 -23.40 -3.73
CA VAL A 149 4.74 -23.11 -4.46
C VAL A 149 4.56 -21.95 -5.44
N ALA A 150 3.44 -21.90 -6.18
CA ALA A 150 3.16 -20.78 -7.08
C ALA A 150 2.97 -19.45 -6.32
N TYR A 151 2.27 -19.47 -5.19
CA TYR A 151 2.08 -18.29 -4.34
C TYR A 151 3.39 -17.78 -3.76
N ARG A 152 4.26 -18.67 -3.25
CA ARG A 152 5.60 -18.32 -2.76
C ARG A 152 6.47 -17.72 -3.86
N SER A 153 6.44 -18.32 -5.06
CA SER A 153 7.17 -17.79 -6.22
C SER A 153 6.76 -16.36 -6.56
N ILE A 154 5.46 -16.06 -6.56
CA ILE A 154 4.96 -14.69 -6.79
C ILE A 154 5.33 -13.75 -5.65
N ARG A 155 5.23 -14.20 -4.38
CA ARG A 155 5.66 -13.42 -3.21
C ARG A 155 7.13 -13.01 -3.33
N ASP A 156 8.00 -13.95 -3.65
CA ASP A 156 9.44 -13.73 -3.72
C ASP A 156 9.79 -12.81 -4.89
N GLN A 157 9.18 -13.03 -6.07
CA GLN A 157 9.31 -12.13 -7.22
C GLN A 157 8.85 -10.69 -6.91
N LEU A 158 7.68 -10.53 -6.26
CA LEU A 158 7.18 -9.21 -5.87
C LEU A 158 8.12 -8.57 -4.85
N ARG A 159 8.61 -9.32 -3.86
CA ARG A 159 9.54 -8.82 -2.86
C ARG A 159 10.83 -8.31 -3.48
N GLU A 160 11.42 -9.05 -4.42
CA GLU A 160 12.63 -8.62 -5.13
C GLU A 160 12.39 -7.34 -5.92
N LYS A 161 11.31 -7.28 -6.72
CA LYS A 161 10.97 -6.09 -7.52
C LYS A 161 10.68 -4.86 -6.67
N LEU A 162 9.90 -5.02 -5.59
CA LEU A 162 9.55 -3.95 -4.66
C LEU A 162 10.78 -3.46 -3.90
N SER A 163 11.63 -4.38 -3.43
CA SER A 163 12.88 -4.01 -2.77
C SER A 163 13.77 -3.21 -3.72
N ALA A 164 13.92 -3.64 -4.97
CA ALA A 164 14.71 -2.91 -5.96
C ALA A 164 14.13 -1.54 -6.31
N HIS A 165 12.79 -1.43 -6.42
CA HIS A 165 12.09 -0.19 -6.76
C HIS A 165 12.19 0.85 -5.63
N PHE A 166 11.95 0.43 -4.38
CA PHE A 166 11.94 1.34 -3.23
C PHE A 166 13.31 1.53 -2.54
N ALA A 167 14.29 0.64 -2.74
CA ALA A 167 15.64 0.81 -2.17
C ALA A 167 16.41 1.99 -2.78
N ALA A 168 16.06 2.42 -3.99
CA ALA A 168 16.84 3.40 -4.73
C ALA A 168 16.50 4.87 -4.40
N GLY A 169 15.47 5.15 -3.57
CA GLY A 169 14.95 6.52 -3.39
C GLY A 169 14.65 7.22 -4.72
N ARG A 170 14.36 6.44 -5.77
CA ARG A 170 14.34 6.91 -7.15
C ARG A 170 12.95 7.43 -7.45
N PRO A 171 12.78 8.70 -7.85
CA PRO A 171 11.50 9.13 -8.39
C PRO A 171 11.18 8.28 -9.63
N PRO A 172 9.92 7.90 -9.84
CA PRO A 172 9.52 7.11 -11.00
C PRO A 172 9.96 7.82 -12.28
N VAL A 173 10.52 7.05 -13.21
CA VAL A 173 11.12 7.54 -14.44
C VAL A 173 10.01 7.92 -15.42
N VAL A 174 10.09 9.17 -15.89
CA VAL A 174 9.32 9.90 -16.92
C VAL A 174 8.39 9.13 -17.85
#